data_AF-A0A957BR75-F1
#
_entry.id   AF-A0A957BR75-F1
#
_cell.length_a   1.000
_cell.length_b   1.000
_cell.length_c   1.000
_cell.angle_alpha   90.00
_cell.angle_beta   90.00
_cell.angle_gamma   90.00
#
_symmetry.space_group_name_H-M   'P 1'
#
loop_
_entity.id
_entity.type
_entity.pdbx_description
1 polymer ?
#
loop_
_entity_poly.entity_id
_entity_poly.type
_entity_poly.pdbx_seq_one_letter_code
_entity_poly.pdbx_strand_id
1 'polypeptide(L)'
;ASNIAYGWWSHDIGGHTSGDGDNELFTRWVQFGVLSPIMRIHSTKGYFYDHRPWMKDDDEVAHALRETLQLRHALIPYLYTMAWRAHCESLPLMLPMYYAHPEAEAAYHCPQQYLFGTELIAAPFTDPADPDTRLARQVVWLPEGDWYHFFSGEHFEGDRWHAVYGSLRDIPLFARAGAIVPLGPKVGWGGVGNPNELHVHLFPGADSTFKLYEDDGATTAYAEGHACQTTLAQRWYGNRLEFRMDAAEGDTSLIPAERTIHLHVHNVRTGVTVGATVDGAPVAVATRYDEQTEMLVLDGIRQCAHSALKVTVQTDEATLCSQRPRQRETILRLLKAFKLHIGVRNKIADELDVILADPDKLAPYLITMAPSQTRALFETLYQAGVHHVADTHEPTLLVLWNNRRDETITYRYNDAYLYFGFVDSVHHQQGIVPRFMTFTPKLQTWSHGTRGEHVQRTQWHVQIDYHNLATVVEEYLEQTP
;
A
#
# COMPACT_ATOMS: atom_id res chain seq x y z
N ALA A 1 2.47 -9.65 -16.80
CA ALA A 1 1.17 -9.63 -17.53
C ALA A 1 0.96 -8.32 -18.29
N SER A 2 1.00 -7.17 -17.61
CA SER A 2 0.79 -5.84 -18.24
C SER A 2 1.80 -5.50 -19.35
N ASN A 3 3.07 -5.91 -19.21
CA ASN A 3 4.13 -5.72 -20.22
C ASN A 3 3.83 -6.34 -21.59
N ILE A 4 2.92 -7.31 -21.64
CA ILE A 4 2.53 -7.99 -22.89
C ILE A 4 1.05 -7.74 -23.21
N ALA A 5 0.50 -6.61 -22.71
CA ALA A 5 -0.90 -6.21 -22.90
C ALA A 5 -1.94 -7.22 -22.38
N TYR A 6 -1.55 -8.13 -21.50
CA TYR A 6 -2.49 -9.07 -20.86
C TYR A 6 -2.98 -8.48 -19.52
N GLY A 7 -3.95 -7.57 -19.62
CA GLY A 7 -4.45 -6.77 -18.50
C GLY A 7 -5.50 -7.44 -17.62
N TRP A 8 -6.25 -8.40 -18.17
CA TRP A 8 -7.40 -9.04 -17.51
C TRP A 8 -7.06 -10.47 -17.06
N TRP A 9 -6.03 -10.57 -16.22
CA TRP A 9 -5.54 -11.85 -15.72
C TRP A 9 -6.18 -12.21 -14.38
N SER A 10 -6.09 -13.49 -14.06
CA SER A 10 -6.56 -14.07 -12.80
C SER A 10 -5.49 -15.03 -12.28
N HIS A 11 -5.56 -15.29 -10.99
CA HIS A 11 -4.82 -16.32 -10.30
C HIS A 11 -5.79 -17.09 -9.40
N ASP A 12 -5.42 -18.28 -8.98
CA ASP A 12 -6.21 -19.04 -8.02
C ASP A 12 -5.99 -18.47 -6.62
N ILE A 13 -6.88 -17.56 -6.21
CA ILE A 13 -6.77 -16.88 -4.91
C ILE A 13 -6.85 -17.93 -3.80
N GLY A 14 -5.80 -17.99 -2.98
CA GLY A 14 -5.63 -18.95 -1.90
C GLY A 14 -4.79 -20.18 -2.25
N GLY A 15 -4.39 -20.35 -3.51
CA GLY A 15 -3.62 -21.50 -4.00
C GLY A 15 -4.48 -22.60 -4.63
N HIS A 16 -3.92 -23.31 -5.62
CA HIS A 16 -4.67 -24.28 -6.43
C HIS A 16 -4.65 -25.72 -5.87
N THR A 17 -3.45 -26.20 -5.50
CA THR A 17 -3.15 -27.59 -5.11
C THR A 17 -2.01 -27.60 -4.10
N SER A 18 -1.95 -28.66 -3.28
CA SER A 18 -0.90 -28.85 -2.28
C SER A 18 -0.89 -27.73 -1.21
N GLY A 19 0.03 -27.79 -0.26
CA GLY A 19 0.17 -26.81 0.81
C GLY A 19 -0.55 -27.18 2.11
N ASP A 20 -0.28 -26.38 3.13
CA ASP A 20 -0.61 -26.69 4.53
C ASP A 20 -1.91 -26.04 5.04
N GLY A 21 -2.64 -25.33 4.17
CA GLY A 21 -3.88 -24.66 4.54
C GLY A 21 -3.68 -23.45 5.46
N ASP A 22 -2.54 -22.78 5.36
CA ASP A 22 -2.19 -21.60 6.16
C ASP A 22 -3.21 -20.46 5.96
N ASN A 23 -3.85 -20.05 7.07
CA ASN A 23 -4.87 -19.01 7.07
C ASN A 23 -4.31 -17.60 6.90
N GLU A 24 -3.07 -17.31 7.34
CA GLU A 24 -2.41 -16.05 7.06
C GLU A 24 -2.17 -15.94 5.55
N LEU A 25 -1.53 -16.96 4.95
CA LEU A 25 -1.28 -17.00 3.52
C LEU A 25 -2.57 -16.85 2.72
N PHE A 26 -3.61 -17.62 3.06
CA PHE A 26 -4.92 -17.52 2.41
C PHE A 26 -5.49 -16.10 2.49
N THR A 27 -5.43 -15.47 3.67
CA THR A 27 -5.96 -14.12 3.89
C THR A 27 -5.16 -13.07 3.13
N ARG A 28 -3.82 -13.11 3.17
CA ARG A 28 -2.95 -12.23 2.39
C ARG A 28 -3.19 -12.37 0.90
N TRP A 29 -3.42 -13.59 0.42
CA TRP A 29 -3.74 -13.83 -0.99
C TRP A 29 -5.09 -13.26 -1.39
N VAL A 30 -6.10 -13.33 -0.51
CA VAL A 30 -7.39 -12.66 -0.74
C VAL A 30 -7.23 -11.14 -0.77
N GLN A 31 -6.42 -10.56 0.12
CA GLN A 31 -6.10 -9.12 0.13
C GLN A 31 -5.43 -8.67 -1.17
N PHE A 32 -4.47 -9.44 -1.68
CA PHE A 32 -3.90 -9.20 -3.00
C PHE A 32 -4.95 -9.35 -4.12
N GLY A 33 -5.78 -10.40 -4.05
CA GLY A 33 -6.78 -10.71 -5.07
C GLY A 33 -7.88 -9.65 -5.21
N VAL A 34 -8.28 -8.99 -4.11
CA VAL A 34 -9.25 -7.89 -4.21
C VAL A 34 -8.69 -6.64 -4.90
N LEU A 35 -7.36 -6.49 -4.86
CA LEU A 35 -6.59 -5.46 -5.56
C LEU A 35 -6.00 -5.96 -6.89
N SER A 36 -6.60 -7.01 -7.48
CA SER A 36 -6.25 -7.57 -8.80
C SER A 36 -7.41 -7.43 -9.80
N PRO A 37 -7.22 -7.61 -11.12
CA PRO A 37 -8.28 -7.40 -12.11
C PRO A 37 -9.47 -8.33 -11.89
N ILE A 38 -9.20 -9.62 -11.67
CA ILE A 38 -10.22 -10.65 -11.45
C ILE A 38 -10.09 -11.22 -10.04
N MET A 39 -11.16 -11.07 -9.25
CA MET A 39 -11.31 -11.75 -7.97
C MET A 39 -11.97 -13.11 -8.20
N ARG A 40 -11.19 -14.20 -8.14
CA ARG A 40 -11.67 -15.57 -8.25
C ARG A 40 -10.97 -16.48 -7.24
N ILE A 41 -11.70 -16.87 -6.20
CA ILE A 41 -11.27 -17.90 -5.25
C ILE A 41 -11.50 -19.26 -5.89
N HIS A 42 -10.44 -20.06 -5.98
CA HIS A 42 -10.48 -21.37 -6.65
C HIS A 42 -9.42 -22.30 -6.10
N SER A 43 -9.74 -23.59 -6.03
CA SER A 43 -8.82 -24.66 -5.67
C SER A 43 -9.34 -26.01 -6.15
N THR A 44 -8.45 -27.01 -6.14
CA THR A 44 -8.82 -28.41 -6.31
C THR A 44 -9.74 -28.85 -5.17
N LYS A 45 -10.81 -29.57 -5.52
CA LYS A 45 -11.69 -30.17 -4.53
C LYS A 45 -10.94 -31.22 -3.71
N GLY A 46 -10.90 -31.06 -2.39
CA GLY A 46 -10.46 -32.12 -1.49
C GLY A 46 -11.02 -31.94 -0.09
N TYR A 47 -10.86 -32.97 0.74
CA TYR A 47 -11.45 -32.98 2.09
C TYR A 47 -10.81 -31.95 3.02
N PHE A 48 -9.51 -31.71 2.86
CA PHE A 48 -8.72 -30.79 3.67
C PHE A 48 -8.47 -29.44 2.99
N TYR A 49 -8.97 -29.24 1.76
CA TYR A 49 -8.88 -27.97 1.04
C TYR A 49 -10.21 -27.22 1.17
N ASP A 50 -10.25 -26.18 2.01
CA ASP A 50 -11.42 -25.30 2.10
C ASP A 50 -11.03 -23.82 2.03
N HIS A 51 -11.30 -23.23 0.86
CA HIS A 51 -11.05 -21.82 0.55
C HIS A 51 -12.33 -20.98 0.63
N ARG A 52 -13.41 -21.51 1.21
CA ARG A 52 -14.62 -20.71 1.47
C ARG A 52 -14.33 -19.71 2.60
N PRO A 53 -14.36 -18.39 2.35
CA PRO A 53 -13.98 -17.41 3.37
C PRO A 53 -14.86 -17.45 4.63
N TRP A 54 -16.12 -17.87 4.49
CA TRP A 54 -17.08 -17.96 5.60
C TRP A 54 -16.98 -19.25 6.44
N MET A 55 -16.07 -20.17 6.10
CA MET A 55 -15.83 -21.41 6.84
C MET A 55 -14.61 -21.32 7.77
N LYS A 56 -14.01 -20.13 7.92
CA LYS A 56 -12.85 -19.93 8.79
C LYS A 56 -13.30 -19.75 10.23
N ASP A 57 -12.83 -20.64 11.10
CA ASP A 57 -13.20 -20.67 12.53
C ASP A 57 -12.45 -19.63 13.38
N ASP A 58 -11.33 -19.10 12.87
CA ASP A 58 -10.59 -18.03 13.53
C ASP A 58 -11.28 -16.67 13.27
N ASP A 59 -11.68 -16.00 14.36
CA ASP A 59 -12.43 -14.73 14.29
C ASP A 59 -11.64 -13.60 13.62
N GLU A 60 -10.32 -13.52 13.83
CA GLU A 60 -9.49 -12.48 13.23
C GLU A 60 -9.37 -12.70 11.72
N VAL A 61 -9.14 -13.95 11.30
CA VAL A 61 -9.12 -14.36 9.90
C VAL A 61 -10.47 -14.09 9.22
N ALA A 62 -11.57 -14.53 9.83
CA ALA A 62 -12.92 -14.35 9.28
C ALA A 62 -13.28 -12.86 9.15
N HIS A 63 -12.88 -12.04 10.12
CA HIS A 63 -13.09 -10.60 10.09
C HIS A 63 -12.25 -9.92 9.01
N ALA A 64 -10.94 -10.22 8.92
CA ALA A 64 -10.06 -9.70 7.90
C ALA A 64 -10.55 -10.04 6.48
N LEU A 65 -10.96 -11.29 6.26
CA LEU A 65 -11.55 -11.73 4.98
C LEU A 65 -12.83 -10.96 4.66
N ARG A 66 -13.75 -10.80 5.63
CA ARG A 66 -14.99 -10.05 5.43
C ARG A 66 -14.72 -8.60 5.03
N GLU A 67 -13.88 -7.89 5.77
CA GLU A 67 -13.55 -6.48 5.48
C GLU A 67 -12.93 -6.33 4.10
N THR A 68 -12.04 -7.25 3.74
CA THR A 68 -11.35 -7.29 2.44
C THR A 68 -12.32 -7.54 1.28
N LEU A 69 -13.24 -8.49 1.43
CA LEU A 69 -14.24 -8.81 0.40
C LEU A 69 -15.28 -7.69 0.25
N GLN A 70 -15.67 -7.05 1.34
CA GLN A 70 -16.53 -5.86 1.29
C GLN A 70 -15.82 -4.68 0.62
N LEU A 71 -14.51 -4.52 0.84
CA LEU A 71 -13.71 -3.52 0.12
C LEU A 71 -13.74 -3.76 -1.39
N ARG A 72 -13.59 -5.01 -1.86
CA ARG A 72 -13.72 -5.34 -3.30
C ARG A 72 -15.03 -4.86 -3.88
N HIS A 73 -16.13 -5.08 -3.17
CA HIS A 73 -17.46 -4.67 -3.60
C HIS A 73 -17.61 -3.14 -3.58
N ALA A 74 -17.11 -2.49 -2.54
CA ALA A 74 -17.10 -1.03 -2.46
C ALA A 74 -16.27 -0.40 -3.59
N LEU A 75 -15.20 -1.06 -4.04
CA LEU A 75 -14.35 -0.57 -5.12
C LEU A 75 -14.96 -0.67 -6.54
N ILE A 76 -16.17 -1.23 -6.71
CA ILE A 76 -16.76 -1.42 -8.04
C ILE A 76 -16.77 -0.13 -8.89
N PRO A 77 -17.20 1.05 -8.40
CA PRO A 77 -17.20 2.27 -9.22
C PRO A 77 -15.79 2.64 -9.73
N TYR A 78 -14.77 2.56 -8.87
CA TYR A 78 -13.38 2.78 -9.26
C TYR A 78 -12.89 1.72 -10.25
N LEU A 79 -13.07 0.43 -9.93
CA LEU A 79 -12.61 -0.69 -10.74
C LEU A 79 -13.25 -0.70 -12.13
N TYR A 80 -14.55 -0.43 -12.21
CA TYR A 80 -15.28 -0.42 -13.46
C TYR A 80 -14.87 0.76 -14.34
N THR A 81 -14.62 1.92 -13.73
CA THR A 81 -14.01 3.06 -14.43
C THR A 81 -12.60 2.73 -14.95
N MET A 82 -11.79 2.03 -14.17
CA MET A 82 -10.46 1.59 -14.61
C MET A 82 -10.54 0.51 -15.70
N ALA A 83 -11.59 -0.33 -15.70
CA ALA A 83 -11.86 -1.28 -16.78
C ALA A 83 -12.23 -0.56 -18.08
N TRP A 84 -13.06 0.47 -18.01
CA TRP A 84 -13.37 1.35 -19.14
C TRP A 84 -12.12 2.05 -19.67
N ARG A 85 -11.27 2.59 -18.78
CA ARG A 85 -9.98 3.15 -19.17
C ARG A 85 -9.10 2.11 -19.89
N ALA A 86 -9.02 0.88 -19.37
CA ALA A 86 -8.27 -0.18 -20.03
C ALA A 86 -8.82 -0.51 -21.43
N HIS A 87 -10.14 -0.49 -21.60
CA HIS A 87 -10.80 -0.64 -22.90
C HIS A 87 -10.44 0.50 -23.89
N CYS A 88 -10.49 1.76 -23.45
CA CYS A 88 -10.25 2.91 -24.31
C CYS A 88 -8.76 3.20 -24.60
N GLU A 89 -7.90 3.05 -23.59
CA GLU A 89 -6.50 3.50 -23.62
C GLU A 89 -5.51 2.34 -23.71
N SER A 90 -5.96 1.08 -23.62
CA SER A 90 -5.10 -0.11 -23.52
C SER A 90 -4.16 -0.09 -22.31
N LEU A 91 -4.50 0.68 -21.27
CA LEU A 91 -3.75 0.77 -20.02
C LEU A 91 -4.48 -0.03 -18.92
N PRO A 92 -4.01 -1.24 -18.58
CA PRO A 92 -4.70 -2.09 -17.61
C PRO A 92 -4.71 -1.50 -16.20
N LEU A 93 -5.57 -2.08 -15.35
CA LEU A 93 -5.72 -1.68 -13.94
C LEU A 93 -4.40 -1.76 -13.17
N MET A 94 -3.61 -2.82 -13.36
CA MET A 94 -2.34 -2.99 -12.67
C MET A 94 -1.19 -2.66 -13.61
N LEU A 95 -0.35 -1.71 -13.23
CA LEU A 95 0.84 -1.33 -13.99
C LEU A 95 2.08 -1.40 -13.09
N PRO A 96 3.22 -1.89 -13.60
CA PRO A 96 4.47 -1.80 -12.87
C PRO A 96 4.90 -0.33 -12.74
N MET A 97 5.67 -0.02 -11.70
CA MET A 97 5.98 1.37 -11.34
C MET A 97 6.71 2.14 -12.46
N TYR A 98 7.60 1.48 -13.20
CA TYR A 98 8.36 2.09 -14.30
C TYR A 98 7.50 2.53 -15.50
N TYR A 99 6.21 2.16 -15.58
CA TYR A 99 5.32 2.72 -16.60
C TYR A 99 5.06 4.20 -16.38
N ALA A 100 4.86 4.62 -15.13
CA ALA A 100 4.65 6.04 -14.79
C ALA A 100 5.96 6.76 -14.47
N HIS A 101 6.99 6.01 -14.05
CA HIS A 101 8.27 6.57 -13.62
C HIS A 101 9.46 5.90 -14.33
N PRO A 102 9.54 5.96 -15.68
CA PRO A 102 10.55 5.23 -16.45
C PRO A 102 11.98 5.73 -16.22
N GLU A 103 12.15 6.97 -15.79
CA GLU A 103 13.45 7.59 -15.52
C GLU A 103 13.95 7.38 -14.07
N ALA A 104 13.10 6.83 -13.20
CA ALA A 104 13.44 6.58 -11.82
C ALA A 104 13.97 5.14 -11.66
N GLU A 105 15.25 4.99 -11.34
CA GLU A 105 15.88 3.67 -11.12
C GLU A 105 15.10 2.83 -10.09
N ALA A 106 14.65 3.45 -8.99
CA ALA A 106 13.88 2.77 -7.95
C ALA A 106 12.58 2.11 -8.46
N ALA A 107 11.98 2.62 -9.54
CA ALA A 107 10.78 2.06 -10.13
C ALA A 107 10.97 0.66 -10.74
N TYR A 108 12.22 0.27 -11.02
CA TYR A 108 12.58 -1.06 -11.53
C TYR A 108 12.92 -2.07 -10.43
N HIS A 109 13.00 -1.62 -9.18
CA HIS A 109 13.50 -2.41 -8.05
C HIS A 109 12.43 -2.70 -6.99
N CYS A 110 11.15 -2.56 -7.35
CA CYS A 110 10.01 -2.72 -6.46
C CYS A 110 8.97 -3.74 -7.00
N PRO A 111 9.33 -5.03 -7.16
CA PRO A 111 8.49 -6.03 -7.84
C PRO A 111 7.19 -6.39 -7.10
N GLN A 112 7.09 -6.08 -5.81
CA GLN A 112 5.97 -6.45 -4.93
C GLN A 112 4.99 -5.30 -4.68
N GLN A 113 5.06 -4.26 -5.51
CA GLN A 113 4.09 -3.17 -5.57
C GLN A 113 3.73 -2.85 -7.01
N TYR A 114 2.61 -2.15 -7.17
CA TYR A 114 2.13 -1.74 -8.48
C TYR A 114 1.20 -0.54 -8.38
N LEU A 115 1.11 0.20 -9.48
CA LEU A 115 0.05 1.18 -9.68
C LEU A 115 -1.27 0.41 -9.83
N PHE A 116 -2.26 0.80 -9.05
CA PHE A 116 -3.60 0.25 -9.06
C PHE A 116 -4.59 1.30 -9.57
N GLY A 117 -4.77 1.33 -10.88
CA GLY A 117 -5.49 2.38 -11.60
C GLY A 117 -4.67 3.66 -11.67
N THR A 118 -5.36 4.82 -11.63
CA THR A 118 -4.74 6.14 -11.77
C THR A 118 -4.44 6.83 -10.43
N GLU A 119 -5.01 6.34 -9.33
CA GLU A 119 -5.02 7.06 -8.06
C GLU A 119 -4.21 6.39 -6.95
N LEU A 120 -3.93 5.09 -7.07
CA LEU A 120 -3.46 4.26 -5.95
C LEU A 120 -2.17 3.48 -6.29
N ILE A 121 -1.35 3.21 -5.28
CA ILE A 121 -0.30 2.19 -5.26
C ILE A 121 -0.71 1.12 -4.26
N ALA A 122 -0.72 -0.14 -4.69
CA ALA A 122 -0.91 -1.29 -3.81
C ALA A 122 0.44 -2.00 -3.58
N ALA A 123 0.70 -2.39 -2.32
CA ALA A 123 1.89 -3.15 -1.94
C ALA A 123 1.50 -4.28 -0.96
N PRO A 124 0.90 -5.38 -1.45
CA PRO A 124 0.41 -6.47 -0.59
C PRO A 124 1.52 -7.07 0.27
N PHE A 125 1.20 -7.55 1.47
CA PHE A 125 2.12 -8.38 2.23
C PHE A 125 2.21 -9.78 1.59
N THR A 126 3.43 -10.23 1.36
CA THR A 126 3.77 -11.46 0.63
C THR A 126 4.61 -12.43 1.45
N ASP A 127 5.24 -11.93 2.53
CA ASP A 127 5.95 -12.71 3.53
C ASP A 127 5.07 -12.94 4.78
N PRO A 128 5.24 -14.08 5.48
CA PRO A 128 4.53 -14.36 6.73
C PRO A 128 4.88 -13.34 7.82
N ALA A 129 3.98 -13.16 8.78
CA ALA A 129 4.27 -12.35 9.95
C ALA A 129 5.47 -12.91 10.73
N ASP A 130 6.38 -12.02 11.12
CA ASP A 130 7.54 -12.41 11.90
C ASP A 130 7.09 -12.83 13.33
N PRO A 131 7.59 -13.94 13.89
CA PRO A 131 7.10 -14.47 15.15
C PRO A 131 7.36 -13.58 16.37
N ASP A 132 8.35 -12.70 16.31
CA ASP A 132 8.73 -11.81 17.42
C ASP A 132 8.04 -10.44 17.30
N THR A 133 7.88 -9.91 16.09
CA THR A 133 7.10 -8.68 15.88
C THR A 133 5.59 -8.95 15.86
N ARG A 134 5.17 -10.15 15.44
CA ARG A 134 3.80 -10.57 15.11
C ARG A 134 3.15 -9.71 14.03
N LEU A 135 3.95 -9.16 13.13
CA LEU A 135 3.53 -8.32 12.02
C LEU A 135 4.19 -8.79 10.74
N ALA A 136 3.48 -8.65 9.62
CA ALA A 136 4.09 -8.75 8.31
C ALA A 136 4.83 -7.45 7.98
N ARG A 137 5.90 -7.55 7.19
CA ARG A 137 6.71 -6.43 6.74
C ARG A 137 6.60 -6.31 5.22
N GLN A 138 6.48 -5.09 4.70
CA GLN A 138 6.58 -4.78 3.28
C GLN A 138 7.41 -3.51 3.10
N VAL A 139 8.20 -3.44 2.04
CA VAL A 139 9.00 -2.25 1.70
C VAL A 139 8.47 -1.67 0.40
N VAL A 140 8.03 -0.42 0.48
CA VAL A 140 7.38 0.30 -0.62
C VAL A 140 8.21 1.50 -1.02
N TRP A 141 8.44 1.66 -2.31
CA TRP A 141 8.92 2.90 -2.90
C TRP A 141 7.73 3.77 -3.31
N LEU A 142 7.67 4.99 -2.77
CA LEU A 142 6.69 5.99 -3.17
C LEU A 142 7.37 6.99 -4.11
N PRO A 143 6.85 7.20 -5.34
CA PRO A 143 7.39 8.18 -6.29
C PRO A 143 7.33 9.61 -5.75
N GLU A 144 8.01 10.55 -6.42
CA GLU A 144 7.97 11.98 -6.08
C GLU A 144 6.53 12.51 -5.91
N GLY A 145 6.33 13.34 -4.89
CA GLY A 145 5.04 13.88 -4.48
C GLY A 145 4.65 13.47 -3.07
N ASP A 146 3.47 13.88 -2.62
CA ASP A 146 2.91 13.46 -1.33
C ASP A 146 1.98 12.26 -1.53
N TRP A 147 2.00 11.35 -0.57
CA TRP A 147 1.19 10.14 -0.55
C TRP A 147 0.50 9.97 0.79
N TYR A 148 -0.59 9.21 0.80
CA TYR A 148 -1.39 8.97 2.00
C TYR A 148 -1.75 7.50 2.08
N HIS A 149 -1.56 6.89 3.24
CA HIS A 149 -2.11 5.55 3.47
C HIS A 149 -3.64 5.61 3.45
N PHE A 150 -4.26 4.85 2.53
CA PHE A 150 -5.65 5.00 2.12
C PHE A 150 -6.65 4.89 3.28
N PHE A 151 -6.36 4.05 4.27
CA PHE A 151 -7.27 3.79 5.39
C PHE A 151 -7.01 4.67 6.61
N SER A 152 -5.75 4.99 6.91
CA SER A 152 -5.38 5.72 8.13
C SER A 152 -5.25 7.22 7.91
N GLY A 153 -5.16 7.66 6.65
CA GLY A 153 -4.86 9.05 6.30
C GLY A 153 -3.41 9.46 6.58
N GLU A 154 -2.56 8.56 7.08
CA GLU A 154 -1.17 8.88 7.41
C GLU A 154 -0.44 9.36 6.15
N HIS A 155 0.22 10.52 6.28
CA HIS A 155 1.01 11.13 5.21
C HIS A 155 2.38 10.46 5.09
N PHE A 156 2.80 10.25 3.85
CA PHE A 156 4.11 9.75 3.47
C PHE A 156 4.72 10.69 2.44
N GLU A 157 5.95 11.11 2.68
CA GLU A 157 6.75 11.80 1.68
C GLU A 157 7.17 10.82 0.57
N GLY A 158 7.01 11.24 -0.68
CA GLY A 158 7.46 10.51 -1.86
C GLY A 158 8.95 10.70 -2.17
N ASP A 159 9.38 10.13 -3.30
CA ASP A 159 10.79 9.98 -3.69
C ASP A 159 11.61 9.29 -2.57
N ARG A 160 11.01 8.26 -1.97
CA ARG A 160 11.47 7.59 -0.74
C ARG A 160 11.04 6.14 -0.68
N TRP A 161 11.80 5.36 0.09
CA TRP A 161 11.47 3.99 0.46
C TRP A 161 10.97 3.95 1.89
N HIS A 162 9.90 3.20 2.14
CA HIS A 162 9.26 3.08 3.44
C HIS A 162 9.08 1.61 3.80
N ALA A 163 9.51 1.22 5.00
CA ALA A 163 9.14 -0.06 5.56
C ALA A 163 7.82 0.08 6.31
N VAL A 164 6.84 -0.72 5.93
CA VAL A 164 5.52 -0.77 6.56
C VAL A 164 5.31 -2.10 7.24
N TYR A 165 4.72 -2.03 8.42
CA TYR A 165 4.44 -3.17 9.28
C TYR A 165 2.95 -3.23 9.57
N GLY A 166 2.35 -4.39 9.37
CA GLY A 166 0.90 -4.57 9.43
C GLY A 166 0.48 -5.89 10.04
N SER A 167 -0.61 -5.83 10.80
CA SER A 167 -1.37 -7.00 11.26
C SER A 167 -2.08 -7.68 10.09
N LEU A 168 -2.77 -8.80 10.36
CA LEU A 168 -3.55 -9.51 9.36
C LEU A 168 -4.66 -8.65 8.74
N ARG A 169 -5.12 -7.61 9.44
CA ARG A 169 -6.18 -6.69 8.98
C ARG A 169 -5.68 -5.55 8.10
N ASP A 170 -4.38 -5.29 8.10
CA ASP A 170 -3.80 -4.16 7.39
C ASP A 170 -3.49 -4.52 5.93
N ILE A 171 -3.87 -3.64 5.01
CA ILE A 171 -3.60 -3.74 3.56
C ILE A 171 -2.83 -2.49 3.16
N PRO A 172 -1.54 -2.59 2.75
CA PRO A 172 -0.78 -1.43 2.32
C PRO A 172 -1.30 -0.91 0.97
N LEU A 173 -2.01 0.21 1.03
CA LEU A 173 -2.62 0.89 -0.10
C LEU A 173 -2.40 2.38 0.08
N PHE A 174 -1.83 3.04 -0.93
CA PHE A 174 -1.40 4.43 -0.86
C PHE A 174 -2.07 5.25 -1.95
N ALA A 175 -2.70 6.36 -1.58
CA ALA A 175 -3.29 7.31 -2.51
C ALA A 175 -2.34 8.48 -2.74
N ARG A 176 -2.15 8.89 -3.99
CA ARG A 176 -1.37 10.09 -4.30
C ARG A 176 -2.08 11.34 -3.81
N ALA A 177 -1.34 12.41 -3.53
CA ALA A 177 -1.94 13.73 -3.36
C ALA A 177 -2.79 14.10 -4.57
N GLY A 178 -3.96 14.68 -4.31
CA GLY A 178 -4.96 14.92 -5.35
C GLY A 178 -5.91 13.75 -5.61
N ALA A 179 -5.67 12.55 -5.06
CA ALA A 179 -6.45 11.38 -5.43
C ALA A 179 -7.96 11.54 -5.13
N ILE A 180 -8.77 11.11 -6.10
CA ILE A 180 -10.23 11.04 -6.00
C ILE A 180 -10.64 9.59 -6.25
N VAL A 181 -11.11 8.90 -5.21
CA VAL A 181 -11.44 7.47 -5.31
C VAL A 181 -12.91 7.25 -4.97
N PRO A 182 -13.78 7.02 -5.98
CA PRO A 182 -15.19 6.73 -5.76
C PRO A 182 -15.42 5.26 -5.38
N LEU A 183 -16.09 5.05 -4.25
CA LEU A 183 -16.50 3.76 -3.73
C LEU A 183 -18.03 3.70 -3.63
N GLY A 184 -18.61 2.52 -3.81
CA GLY A 184 -19.96 2.21 -3.37
C GLY A 184 -20.02 1.96 -1.86
N PRO A 185 -21.20 1.65 -1.30
CA PRO A 185 -21.36 1.43 0.13
C PRO A 185 -20.64 0.15 0.59
N LYS A 186 -19.99 0.22 1.75
CA LYS A 186 -19.33 -0.93 2.41
C LYS A 186 -20.33 -1.74 3.23
N VAL A 187 -21.30 -2.36 2.57
CA VAL A 187 -22.36 -3.18 3.17
C VAL A 187 -22.20 -4.67 2.85
N GLY A 188 -23.19 -5.51 3.16
CA GLY A 188 -23.26 -6.88 2.65
C GLY A 188 -23.38 -6.94 1.11
N TRP A 189 -23.77 -8.08 0.54
CA TRP A 189 -23.99 -8.16 -0.91
C TRP A 189 -25.12 -7.20 -1.34
N GLY A 190 -24.74 -6.13 -2.05
CA GLY A 190 -25.64 -5.06 -2.51
C GLY A 190 -25.88 -5.09 -4.03
N GLY A 191 -25.31 -6.08 -4.73
CA GLY A 191 -25.33 -6.17 -6.18
C GLY A 191 -24.26 -5.29 -6.85
N VAL A 192 -24.06 -5.49 -8.16
CA VAL A 192 -23.00 -4.82 -8.93
C VAL A 192 -23.50 -3.66 -9.79
N GLY A 193 -24.77 -3.29 -9.66
CA GLY A 193 -25.35 -2.16 -10.40
C GLY A 193 -24.87 -0.81 -9.87
N ASN A 194 -25.15 0.25 -10.63
CA ASN A 194 -24.80 1.61 -10.27
C ASN A 194 -25.39 1.99 -8.90
N PRO A 195 -24.56 2.43 -7.93
CA PRO A 195 -25.01 2.56 -6.55
C PRO A 195 -25.86 3.81 -6.33
N ASN A 196 -26.83 3.72 -5.41
CA ASN A 196 -27.60 4.87 -4.91
C ASN A 196 -26.80 5.75 -3.94
N GLU A 197 -25.74 5.20 -3.35
CA GLU A 197 -24.85 5.89 -2.42
C GLU A 197 -23.42 5.85 -2.96
N LEU A 198 -22.75 7.01 -2.99
CA LEU A 198 -21.37 7.13 -3.44
C LEU A 198 -20.50 7.70 -2.32
N HIS A 199 -19.46 6.96 -1.95
CA HIS A 199 -18.44 7.37 -1.00
C HIS A 199 -17.20 7.83 -1.78
N VAL A 200 -16.98 9.13 -1.86
CA VAL A 200 -15.84 9.71 -2.58
C VAL A 200 -14.73 10.02 -1.59
N HIS A 201 -13.62 9.29 -1.69
CA HIS A 201 -12.42 9.53 -0.88
C HIS A 201 -11.56 10.58 -1.58
N LEU A 202 -11.24 11.65 -0.86
CA LEU A 202 -10.47 12.80 -1.33
C LEU A 202 -9.17 12.91 -0.54
N PHE A 203 -8.05 13.00 -1.25
CA PHE A 203 -6.72 13.15 -0.67
C PHE A 203 -6.14 14.52 -1.04
N PRO A 204 -5.80 15.37 -0.06
CA PRO A 204 -5.40 16.75 -0.30
C PRO A 204 -4.01 16.87 -0.94
N GLY A 205 -3.54 18.09 -1.17
CA GLY A 205 -2.16 18.38 -1.58
C GLY A 205 -1.94 18.66 -3.07
N ALA A 206 -2.87 18.25 -3.95
CA ALA A 206 -2.78 18.53 -5.38
C ALA A 206 -4.15 18.66 -6.05
N ASP A 207 -4.15 19.26 -7.24
CA ASP A 207 -5.29 19.28 -8.15
C ASP A 207 -5.44 17.92 -8.84
N SER A 208 -6.67 17.52 -9.13
CA SER A 208 -6.93 16.28 -9.86
C SER A 208 -8.33 16.26 -10.46
N THR A 209 -8.53 15.34 -11.41
CA THR A 209 -9.83 15.06 -12.00
C THR A 209 -9.97 13.56 -12.23
N PHE A 210 -11.13 13.01 -11.90
CA PHE A 210 -11.51 11.63 -12.12
C PHE A 210 -12.83 11.57 -12.88
N LYS A 211 -12.87 10.86 -14.00
CA LYS A 211 -14.09 10.67 -14.80
C LYS A 211 -14.74 9.34 -14.45
N LEU A 212 -15.72 9.37 -13.55
CA LEU A 212 -16.50 8.19 -13.17
C LEU A 212 -17.30 7.72 -14.39
N TYR A 213 -17.14 6.45 -14.78
CA TYR A 213 -17.85 5.84 -15.92
C TYR A 213 -18.88 4.83 -15.43
N GLU A 214 -20.09 4.88 -16.02
CA GLU A 214 -21.22 4.05 -15.62
C GLU A 214 -22.06 3.67 -16.85
N ASP A 215 -22.44 2.40 -16.96
CA ASP A 215 -23.35 1.86 -17.98
C ASP A 215 -24.31 0.82 -17.37
N ASP A 216 -24.93 -0.05 -18.17
CA ASP A 216 -25.83 -1.10 -17.66
C ASP A 216 -25.13 -2.30 -17.00
N GLY A 217 -23.79 -2.38 -17.09
CA GLY A 217 -22.96 -3.43 -16.51
C GLY A 217 -23.13 -4.83 -17.10
N ALA A 218 -23.88 -5.00 -18.20
CA ALA A 218 -24.34 -6.31 -18.67
C ALA A 218 -24.30 -6.50 -20.19
N THR A 219 -24.59 -5.47 -20.98
CA THR A 219 -24.73 -5.59 -22.45
C THR A 219 -23.59 -4.91 -23.20
N THR A 220 -23.63 -4.97 -24.53
CA THR A 220 -22.70 -4.23 -25.40
C THR A 220 -23.24 -2.87 -25.84
N ALA A 221 -24.33 -2.38 -25.25
CA ALA A 221 -24.97 -1.13 -25.64
C ALA A 221 -24.06 0.10 -25.44
N TYR A 222 -23.05 0.00 -24.56
CA TYR A 222 -22.01 1.02 -24.43
C TYR A 222 -21.31 1.35 -25.76
N ALA A 223 -21.20 0.38 -26.67
CA ALA A 223 -20.59 0.56 -27.99
C ALA A 223 -21.43 1.47 -28.90
N GLU A 224 -22.71 1.61 -28.62
CA GLU A 224 -23.65 2.51 -29.29
C GLU A 224 -23.81 3.84 -28.53
N GLY A 225 -23.05 4.04 -27.45
CA GLY A 225 -23.08 5.25 -26.64
C GLY A 225 -24.03 5.21 -25.44
N HIS A 226 -24.64 4.05 -25.13
CA HIS A 226 -25.44 3.88 -23.91
C HIS A 226 -24.55 3.74 -22.67
N ALA A 227 -23.99 4.86 -22.25
CA ALA A 227 -23.22 5.01 -21.04
C ALA A 227 -23.29 6.47 -20.58
N CYS A 228 -22.90 6.74 -19.35
CA CYS A 228 -22.70 8.09 -18.85
C CYS A 228 -21.36 8.25 -18.13
N GLN A 229 -20.92 9.50 -18.06
CA GLN A 229 -19.74 9.89 -17.32
C GLN A 229 -20.02 11.06 -16.40
N THR A 230 -19.47 11.01 -15.19
CA THR A 230 -19.52 12.12 -14.24
C THR A 230 -18.11 12.59 -13.91
N THR A 231 -17.83 13.87 -14.13
CA THR A 231 -16.52 14.45 -13.81
C THR A 231 -16.47 14.84 -12.34
N LEU A 232 -15.54 14.22 -11.60
CA LEU A 232 -15.17 14.59 -10.23
C LEU A 232 -13.87 15.39 -10.29
N ALA A 233 -13.82 16.55 -9.69
CA ALA A 233 -12.64 17.40 -9.70
C ALA A 233 -12.33 17.95 -8.32
N GLN A 234 -11.05 18.01 -8.00
CA GLN A 234 -10.51 18.61 -6.79
C GLN A 234 -9.56 19.74 -7.19
N ARG A 235 -9.68 20.88 -6.52
CA ARG A 235 -8.69 21.96 -6.54
C ARG A 235 -8.16 22.25 -5.15
N TRP A 236 -6.84 22.42 -5.07
CA TRP A 236 -6.10 22.63 -3.84
C TRP A 236 -5.46 24.01 -3.83
N TYR A 237 -5.71 24.76 -2.75
CA TYR A 237 -5.18 26.11 -2.56
C TYR A 237 -4.31 26.22 -1.29
N GLY A 238 -3.90 25.10 -0.69
CA GLY A 238 -3.14 25.07 0.56
C GLY A 238 -4.04 25.10 1.80
N ASN A 239 -4.75 26.19 2.06
CA ASN A 239 -5.69 26.33 3.18
C ASN A 239 -7.15 26.03 2.83
N ARG A 240 -7.41 25.70 1.57
CA ARG A 240 -8.75 25.43 1.04
C ARG A 240 -8.71 24.30 0.02
N LEU A 241 -9.67 23.40 0.15
CA LEU A 241 -10.05 22.38 -0.81
C LEU A 241 -11.37 22.79 -1.47
N GLU A 242 -11.42 22.75 -2.80
CA GLU A 242 -12.68 22.78 -3.53
C GLU A 242 -12.88 21.45 -4.25
N PHE A 243 -13.97 20.75 -3.93
CA PHE A 243 -14.42 19.57 -4.65
C PHE A 243 -15.62 19.94 -5.53
N ARG A 244 -15.69 19.37 -6.73
CA ARG A 244 -16.79 19.50 -7.65
C ARG A 244 -17.16 18.14 -8.22
N MET A 245 -18.45 17.85 -8.29
CA MET A 245 -19.00 16.74 -9.06
C MET A 245 -19.97 17.35 -10.06
N ASP A 246 -19.62 17.26 -11.34
CA ASP A 246 -20.41 17.83 -12.43
C ASP A 246 -21.71 17.06 -12.65
N ALA A 247 -22.63 17.61 -13.44
CA ALA A 247 -23.77 16.86 -13.93
C ALA A 247 -23.26 15.69 -14.80
N ALA A 248 -23.96 14.55 -14.75
CA ALA A 248 -23.63 13.41 -15.59
C ALA A 248 -23.89 13.72 -17.07
N GLU A 249 -22.96 13.34 -17.93
CA GLU A 249 -23.04 13.47 -19.38
C GLU A 249 -23.29 12.09 -20.02
N GLY A 250 -24.17 12.02 -21.02
CA GLY A 250 -24.55 10.77 -21.70
C GLY A 250 -25.93 10.26 -21.31
N ASP A 251 -26.12 8.94 -21.32
CA ASP A 251 -27.40 8.30 -21.00
C ASP A 251 -27.60 8.19 -19.48
N THR A 252 -28.15 9.25 -18.88
CA THR A 252 -28.39 9.31 -17.43
C THR A 252 -29.51 8.40 -16.95
N SER A 253 -30.24 7.72 -17.84
CA SER A 253 -31.26 6.75 -17.45
C SER A 253 -30.66 5.48 -16.82
N LEU A 254 -29.35 5.27 -17.02
CA LEU A 254 -28.57 4.14 -16.49
C LEU A 254 -28.17 4.32 -15.02
N ILE A 255 -28.24 5.54 -14.49
CA ILE A 255 -27.88 5.85 -13.11
C ILE A 255 -29.11 6.27 -12.30
N PRO A 256 -29.07 6.15 -10.95
CA PRO A 256 -30.14 6.66 -10.10
C PRO A 256 -30.40 8.14 -10.35
N ALA A 257 -31.68 8.51 -10.46
CA ALA A 257 -32.09 9.90 -10.69
C ALA A 257 -31.60 10.85 -9.57
N GLU A 258 -31.51 10.34 -8.35
CA GLU A 258 -30.92 10.99 -7.18
C GLU A 258 -29.99 10.00 -6.46
N ARG A 259 -28.84 10.51 -6.02
CA ARG A 259 -27.86 9.78 -5.19
C ARG A 259 -27.60 10.48 -3.87
N THR A 260 -27.18 9.70 -2.89
CA THR A 260 -26.59 10.19 -1.66
C THR A 260 -25.07 10.18 -1.79
N ILE A 261 -24.43 11.35 -1.66
CA ILE A 261 -22.99 11.51 -1.74
C ILE A 261 -22.41 11.69 -0.34
N HIS A 262 -21.37 10.92 -0.05
CA HIS A 262 -20.54 11.02 1.15
C HIS A 262 -19.12 11.37 0.74
N LEU A 263 -18.58 12.49 1.25
CA LEU A 263 -17.20 12.86 0.99
C LEU A 263 -16.33 12.53 2.19
N HIS A 264 -15.25 11.79 1.96
CA HIS A 264 -14.27 11.40 2.98
C HIS A 264 -12.98 12.16 2.68
N VAL A 265 -12.73 13.26 3.38
CA VAL A 265 -11.54 14.11 3.18
C VAL A 265 -10.47 13.68 4.18
N HIS A 266 -9.39 13.08 3.68
CA HIS A 266 -8.32 12.48 4.50
C HIS A 266 -7.27 13.51 4.89
N ASN A 267 -6.58 13.27 6.01
CA ASN A 267 -5.45 14.07 6.49
C ASN A 267 -5.72 15.58 6.55
N VAL A 268 -6.90 15.98 7.04
CA VAL A 268 -7.23 17.40 7.25
C VAL A 268 -7.26 17.72 8.73
N ARG A 269 -6.93 18.95 9.09
CA ARG A 269 -7.02 19.40 10.49
C ARG A 269 -8.47 19.54 10.97
N THR A 270 -8.63 19.64 12.28
CA THR A 270 -9.90 20.05 12.93
C THR A 270 -10.12 21.56 12.79
N GLY A 271 -11.33 22.05 13.13
CA GLY A 271 -11.62 23.49 13.13
C GLY A 271 -11.80 24.09 11.74
N VAL A 272 -12.32 23.31 10.80
CA VAL A 272 -12.57 23.73 9.41
C VAL A 272 -13.98 24.28 9.22
N THR A 273 -14.14 25.16 8.24
CA THR A 273 -15.44 25.61 7.74
C THR A 273 -15.78 24.84 6.48
N VAL A 274 -17.03 24.35 6.40
CA VAL A 274 -17.56 23.61 5.26
C VAL A 274 -18.69 24.39 4.60
N GLY A 275 -18.67 24.48 3.29
CA GLY A 275 -19.77 24.98 2.47
C GLY A 275 -20.09 24.02 1.34
N ALA A 276 -21.36 23.89 1.00
CA ALA A 276 -21.80 23.06 -0.12
C ALA A 276 -22.93 23.74 -0.89
N THR A 277 -22.93 23.58 -2.21
CA THR A 277 -23.99 24.05 -3.09
C THR A 277 -24.34 22.98 -4.13
N VAL A 278 -25.62 22.90 -4.47
CA VAL A 278 -26.13 22.13 -5.61
C VAL A 278 -26.74 23.12 -6.59
N ASP A 279 -26.24 23.16 -7.83
CA ASP A 279 -26.58 24.17 -8.84
C ASP A 279 -26.50 25.62 -8.33
N GLY A 280 -25.52 25.87 -7.44
CA GLY A 280 -25.30 27.17 -6.80
C GLY A 280 -26.21 27.47 -5.61
N ALA A 281 -27.25 26.67 -5.36
CA ALA A 281 -28.09 26.79 -4.17
C ALA A 281 -27.41 26.15 -2.95
N PRO A 282 -27.28 26.86 -1.80
CA PRO A 282 -26.69 26.29 -0.59
C PRO A 282 -27.46 25.07 -0.07
N VAL A 283 -26.73 24.04 0.34
CA VAL A 283 -27.29 22.84 0.98
C VAL A 283 -26.65 22.63 2.35
N ALA A 284 -27.44 22.18 3.32
CA ALA A 284 -26.94 21.80 4.62
C ALA A 284 -26.22 20.45 4.52
N VAL A 285 -25.09 20.32 5.20
CA VAL A 285 -24.26 19.10 5.21
C VAL A 285 -23.94 18.71 6.64
N ALA A 286 -24.19 17.46 6.98
CA ALA A 286 -23.75 16.91 8.25
C ALA A 286 -22.26 16.57 8.18
N THR A 287 -21.50 16.93 9.21
CA THR A 287 -20.05 16.67 9.25
C THR A 287 -19.70 15.84 10.48
N ARG A 288 -18.80 14.86 10.31
CA ARG A 288 -18.16 14.11 11.39
C ARG A 288 -16.65 14.16 11.20
N TYR A 289 -15.89 14.28 12.28
CA TYR A 289 -14.43 14.23 12.24
C TYR A 289 -13.92 13.03 13.05
N ASP A 290 -13.03 12.24 12.47
CA ASP A 290 -12.32 11.16 13.14
C ASP A 290 -10.90 11.62 13.49
N GLU A 291 -10.63 11.84 14.78
CA GLU A 291 -9.33 12.28 15.28
C GLU A 291 -8.22 11.22 15.14
N GLN A 292 -8.58 9.94 15.07
CA GLN A 292 -7.61 8.86 14.91
C GLN A 292 -7.08 8.84 13.48
N THR A 293 -7.91 9.06 12.48
CA THR A 293 -7.53 9.04 11.05
C THR A 293 -7.38 10.43 10.42
N GLU A 294 -7.66 11.49 11.18
CA GLU A 294 -7.68 12.89 10.69
C GLU A 294 -8.57 13.05 9.45
N MET A 295 -9.72 12.37 9.49
CA MET A 295 -10.66 12.30 8.40
C MET A 295 -11.91 13.12 8.71
N LEU A 296 -12.22 14.06 7.81
CA LEU A 296 -13.49 14.77 7.81
C LEU A 296 -14.46 14.05 6.87
N VAL A 297 -15.60 13.63 7.40
CA VAL A 297 -16.70 13.03 6.64
C VAL A 297 -17.82 14.05 6.49
N LEU A 298 -18.23 14.30 5.25
CA LEU A 298 -19.43 15.06 4.89
C LEU A 298 -20.49 14.06 4.45
N ASP A 299 -21.57 13.94 5.21
CA ASP A 299 -22.56 12.89 5.03
C ASP A 299 -23.85 13.41 4.40
N GLY A 300 -24.44 12.58 3.53
CA GLY A 300 -25.85 12.68 3.17
C GLY A 300 -26.19 13.76 2.14
N ILE A 301 -25.23 14.16 1.30
CA ILE A 301 -25.47 15.21 0.30
C ILE A 301 -26.31 14.60 -0.85
N ARG A 302 -27.55 15.05 -1.02
CA ARG A 302 -28.39 14.60 -2.13
C ARG A 302 -28.01 15.32 -3.41
N GLN A 303 -27.80 14.55 -4.47
CA GLN A 303 -27.45 15.06 -5.79
C GLN A 303 -28.27 14.35 -6.87
N CYS A 304 -28.90 15.13 -7.74
CA CYS A 304 -29.57 14.62 -8.92
C CYS A 304 -28.55 14.38 -10.05
N ALA A 305 -28.83 13.40 -10.92
CA ALA A 305 -27.96 13.08 -12.07
C ALA A 305 -27.61 14.30 -12.95
N HIS A 306 -28.51 15.29 -13.03
CA HIS A 306 -28.36 16.49 -13.86
C HIS A 306 -27.86 17.74 -13.11
N SER A 307 -27.59 17.63 -11.81
CA SER A 307 -27.16 18.75 -10.97
C SER A 307 -25.65 18.72 -10.72
N ALA A 308 -25.03 19.89 -10.64
CA ALA A 308 -23.64 20.02 -10.23
C ALA A 308 -23.52 20.29 -8.73
N LEU A 309 -22.71 19.47 -8.03
CA LEU A 309 -22.35 19.65 -6.63
C LEU A 309 -21.00 20.37 -6.54
N LYS A 310 -20.92 21.41 -5.71
CA LYS A 310 -19.67 22.02 -5.28
C LYS A 310 -19.57 21.98 -3.76
N VAL A 311 -18.42 21.55 -3.25
CA VAL A 311 -18.09 21.55 -1.83
C VAL A 311 -16.79 22.32 -1.61
N THR A 312 -16.73 23.08 -0.54
CA THR A 312 -15.53 23.77 -0.09
C THR A 312 -15.25 23.42 1.37
N VAL A 313 -14.01 23.01 1.65
CA VAL A 313 -13.50 22.83 3.01
C VAL A 313 -12.34 23.80 3.17
N GLN A 314 -12.35 24.64 4.20
CA GLN A 314 -11.33 25.66 4.39
C GLN A 314 -11.00 25.85 5.87
N THR A 315 -9.80 26.36 6.13
CA THR A 315 -9.34 26.76 7.46
C THR A 315 -8.74 28.15 7.42
N ASP A 316 -8.80 28.86 8.55
CA ASP A 316 -8.10 30.14 8.74
C ASP A 316 -6.60 29.94 8.98
N GLU A 317 -6.19 28.70 9.23
CA GLU A 317 -4.78 28.29 9.37
C GLU A 317 -4.06 28.34 8.00
N ALA A 318 -2.72 28.35 8.04
CA ALA A 318 -1.91 28.45 6.82
C ALA A 318 -2.08 27.26 5.85
N THR A 319 -2.44 26.08 6.37
CA THR A 319 -2.63 24.86 5.56
C THR A 319 -3.79 24.04 6.11
N LEU A 320 -4.60 23.47 5.23
CA LEU A 320 -5.71 22.59 5.58
C LEU A 320 -5.23 21.17 5.91
N CYS A 321 -4.11 20.72 5.33
CA CYS A 321 -3.52 19.43 5.67
C CYS A 321 -3.15 19.39 7.16
N SER A 322 -3.44 18.25 7.80
CA SER A 322 -2.82 17.97 9.09
C SER A 322 -1.31 17.79 8.92
N GLN A 323 -0.57 18.17 9.96
CA GLN A 323 0.88 18.06 10.06
C GLN A 323 1.28 17.25 11.30
N ARG A 324 0.34 16.45 11.85
CA ARG A 324 0.56 15.64 13.03
C ARG A 324 1.60 14.53 12.73
N PRO A 325 2.74 14.50 13.45
CA PRO A 325 3.69 13.40 13.29
C PRO A 325 3.08 12.08 13.79
N ARG A 326 3.04 11.06 12.93
CA ARG A 326 2.48 9.73 13.27
C ARG A 326 3.51 8.74 13.81
N GLN A 327 4.80 9.10 13.82
CA GLN A 327 5.90 8.22 14.24
C GLN A 327 5.70 7.66 15.67
N ARG A 328 5.22 8.49 16.62
CA ARG A 328 4.91 8.06 17.99
C ARG A 328 3.86 6.94 18.00
N GLU A 329 2.76 7.12 17.26
CA GLU A 329 1.66 6.17 17.20
C GLU A 329 2.09 4.86 16.52
N THR A 330 2.89 4.97 15.46
CA THR A 330 3.48 3.81 14.77
C THR A 330 4.36 3.00 15.71
N ILE A 331 5.24 3.64 16.49
CA ILE A 331 6.07 2.93 17.47
C ILE A 331 5.22 2.27 18.57
N LEU A 332 4.21 2.96 19.10
CA LEU A 332 3.32 2.36 20.11
C LEU A 332 2.54 1.17 19.54
N ARG A 333 2.12 1.23 18.27
CA ARG A 333 1.47 0.11 17.56
C ARG A 333 2.42 -1.07 17.39
N LEU A 334 3.67 -0.82 17.00
CA LEU A 334 4.72 -1.85 16.93
C LEU A 334 4.93 -2.52 18.29
N LEU A 335 5.18 -1.73 19.34
CA LEU A 335 5.41 -2.26 20.69
C LEU A 335 4.21 -3.07 21.21
N LYS A 336 2.98 -2.64 20.92
CA LYS A 336 1.77 -3.39 21.29
C LYS A 336 1.75 -4.78 20.63
N ALA A 337 2.19 -4.87 19.38
CA ALA A 337 2.28 -6.13 18.64
C ALA A 337 3.47 -6.98 19.06
N PHE A 338 4.62 -6.41 19.44
CA PHE A 338 5.81 -7.19 19.75
C PHE A 338 5.59 -8.22 20.86
N LYS A 339 6.11 -9.42 20.64
CA LYS A 339 6.33 -10.45 21.65
C LYS A 339 7.53 -10.05 22.52
N LEU A 340 7.31 -9.07 23.38
CA LEU A 340 8.33 -8.48 24.26
C LEU A 340 7.79 -8.38 25.69
N HIS A 341 8.67 -8.53 26.68
CA HIS A 341 8.29 -8.44 28.09
C HIS A 341 7.57 -7.12 28.38
N ILE A 342 6.44 -7.18 29.09
CA ILE A 342 5.57 -6.01 29.29
C ILE A 342 6.30 -4.84 29.96
N GLY A 343 7.21 -5.13 30.90
CA GLY A 343 8.01 -4.11 31.56
C GLY A 343 8.94 -3.35 30.60
N VAL A 344 9.51 -4.03 29.60
CA VAL A 344 10.35 -3.37 28.59
C VAL A 344 9.49 -2.49 27.68
N ARG A 345 8.33 -3.02 27.23
CA ARG A 345 7.39 -2.25 26.40
C ARG A 345 6.90 -0.98 27.08
N ASN A 346 6.50 -1.08 28.36
CA ASN A 346 6.05 0.07 29.13
C ASN A 346 7.19 1.09 29.31
N LYS A 347 8.42 0.64 29.59
CA LYS A 347 9.55 1.54 29.72
C LYS A 347 9.86 2.31 28.43
N ILE A 348 9.89 1.62 27.28
CA ILE A 348 10.07 2.29 25.98
C ILE A 348 8.92 3.27 25.71
N ALA A 349 7.66 2.90 26.01
CA ALA A 349 6.51 3.76 25.81
C ALA A 349 6.53 5.01 26.72
N ASP A 350 6.94 4.86 27.99
CA ASP A 350 7.08 5.95 28.96
C ASP A 350 8.18 6.94 28.55
N GLU A 351 9.28 6.43 27.97
CA GLU A 351 10.44 7.21 27.53
C GLU A 351 10.37 7.63 26.05
N LEU A 352 9.24 7.41 25.37
CA LEU A 352 9.14 7.51 23.92
C LEU A 352 9.47 8.91 23.39
N ASP A 353 9.07 9.98 24.07
CA ASP A 353 9.42 11.35 23.65
C ASP A 353 10.93 11.60 23.68
N VAL A 354 11.62 11.00 24.66
CA VAL A 354 13.07 11.07 24.78
C VAL A 354 13.74 10.26 23.66
N ILE A 355 13.21 9.08 23.34
CA ILE A 355 13.71 8.22 22.25
C ILE A 355 13.46 8.85 20.87
N LEU A 356 12.32 9.52 20.67
CA LEU A 356 12.03 10.22 19.42
C LEU A 356 12.98 11.41 19.19
N ALA A 357 13.38 12.09 20.27
CA ALA A 357 14.36 13.17 20.21
C ALA A 357 15.81 12.65 20.06
N ASP A 358 16.12 11.50 20.65
CA ASP A 358 17.42 10.85 20.60
C ASP A 358 17.25 9.32 20.53
N PRO A 359 17.19 8.74 19.31
CA PRO A 359 17.01 7.30 19.11
C PRO A 359 18.07 6.42 19.79
N ASP A 360 19.25 6.97 20.12
CA ASP A 360 20.32 6.26 20.83
C ASP A 360 19.91 5.85 22.25
N LYS A 361 18.88 6.48 22.80
CA LYS A 361 18.29 6.10 24.08
C LYS A 361 17.59 4.74 24.04
N LEU A 362 17.43 4.13 22.86
CA LEU A 362 16.93 2.76 22.76
C LEU A 362 17.97 1.71 23.18
N ALA A 363 19.28 2.04 23.20
CA ALA A 363 20.38 1.11 23.47
C ALA A 363 20.15 0.14 24.65
N PRO A 364 19.68 0.60 25.83
CA PRO A 364 19.53 -0.25 27.01
C PRO A 364 18.53 -1.40 26.82
N TYR A 365 17.58 -1.24 25.89
CA TYR A 365 16.54 -2.23 25.66
C TYR A 365 16.91 -3.26 24.60
N LEU A 366 17.83 -2.93 23.69
CA LEU A 366 18.17 -3.74 22.50
C LEU A 366 18.61 -5.16 22.85
N ILE A 367 19.34 -5.34 23.96
CA ILE A 367 19.83 -6.66 24.41
C ILE A 367 18.69 -7.65 24.73
N THR A 368 17.47 -7.14 24.96
CA THR A 368 16.28 -7.94 25.26
C THR A 368 15.36 -8.15 24.05
N MET A 369 15.68 -7.52 22.91
CA MET A 369 14.85 -7.52 21.72
C MET A 369 15.36 -8.51 20.68
N ALA A 370 14.45 -9.10 19.93
CA ALA A 370 14.81 -9.87 18.75
C ALA A 370 15.30 -8.93 17.63
N PRO A 371 16.18 -9.39 16.72
CA PRO A 371 16.67 -8.58 15.60
C PRO A 371 15.55 -7.95 14.75
N SER A 372 14.46 -8.68 14.50
CA SER A 372 13.29 -8.17 13.74
C SER A 372 12.56 -7.03 14.45
N GLN A 373 12.46 -7.09 15.78
CA GLN A 373 11.87 -6.03 16.60
C GLN A 373 12.75 -4.77 16.59
N THR A 374 14.06 -4.93 16.73
CA THR A 374 15.02 -3.82 16.63
C THR A 374 14.96 -3.17 15.25
N ARG A 375 14.97 -3.98 14.19
CA ARG A 375 14.82 -3.51 12.80
C ARG A 375 13.56 -2.68 12.61
N ALA A 376 12.40 -3.16 13.04
CA ALA A 376 11.14 -2.45 12.88
C ALA A 376 11.13 -1.07 13.56
N LEU A 377 11.73 -0.96 14.76
CA LEU A 377 11.90 0.32 15.42
C LEU A 377 12.88 1.23 14.69
N PHE A 378 14.02 0.70 14.24
CA PHE A 378 15.05 1.49 13.57
C PHE A 378 14.61 2.01 12.20
N GLU A 379 13.97 1.17 11.39
CA GLU A 379 13.41 1.60 10.10
C GLU A 379 12.37 2.71 10.29
N THR A 380 11.60 2.65 11.37
CA THR A 380 10.63 3.69 11.73
C THR A 380 11.32 4.97 12.24
N LEU A 381 12.30 4.85 13.14
CA LEU A 381 12.98 5.97 13.81
C LEU A 381 13.89 6.76 12.86
N TYR A 382 14.73 6.04 12.13
CA TYR A 382 15.76 6.60 11.26
C TYR A 382 15.30 6.80 9.81
N GLN A 383 14.21 6.14 9.40
CA GLN A 383 13.74 6.13 8.00
C GLN A 383 14.83 5.66 7.03
N ALA A 384 15.59 4.66 7.47
CA ALA A 384 16.68 4.04 6.73
C ALA A 384 16.65 2.53 6.97
N GLY A 385 17.09 1.74 6.00
CA GLY A 385 17.04 0.29 6.09
C GLY A 385 17.57 -0.43 4.88
N VAL A 386 17.46 -1.76 4.95
CA VAL A 386 17.83 -2.70 3.90
C VAL A 386 16.65 -3.64 3.64
N HIS A 387 16.46 -4.00 2.39
CA HIS A 387 15.49 -5.00 1.99
C HIS A 387 16.11 -5.93 0.96
N HIS A 388 16.02 -7.22 1.26
CA HIS A 388 16.26 -8.26 0.28
C HIS A 388 15.01 -8.44 -0.57
N VAL A 389 15.14 -8.16 -1.86
CA VAL A 389 14.13 -8.45 -2.88
C VAL A 389 14.42 -9.85 -3.43
N ALA A 390 13.63 -10.82 -2.97
CA ALA A 390 13.70 -12.19 -3.46
C ALA A 390 12.98 -12.28 -4.81
N ASP A 391 13.72 -12.49 -5.89
CA ASP A 391 13.18 -12.98 -7.17
C ASP A 391 13.75 -14.38 -7.41
N THR A 392 12.90 -15.28 -7.92
CA THR A 392 13.27 -16.67 -8.21
C THR A 392 13.92 -16.84 -9.58
N HIS A 393 13.88 -15.80 -10.43
CA HIS A 393 14.37 -15.85 -11.82
C HIS A 393 15.43 -14.80 -12.15
N GLU A 394 15.64 -13.82 -11.26
CA GLU A 394 16.65 -12.78 -11.40
C GLU A 394 17.66 -12.85 -10.23
N PRO A 395 18.91 -12.39 -10.44
CA PRO A 395 19.90 -12.38 -9.37
C PRO A 395 19.39 -11.54 -8.19
N THR A 396 19.67 -12.03 -6.98
CA THR A 396 19.30 -11.39 -5.72
C THR A 396 19.55 -9.87 -5.76
N LEU A 397 18.57 -9.10 -5.28
CA LEU A 397 18.68 -7.64 -5.22
C LEU A 397 18.53 -7.17 -3.78
N LEU A 398 19.47 -6.35 -3.32
CA LEU A 398 19.40 -5.67 -2.03
C LEU A 398 19.15 -4.20 -2.26
N VAL A 399 18.09 -3.69 -1.67
CA VAL A 399 17.75 -2.27 -1.69
C VAL A 399 18.14 -1.67 -0.34
N LEU A 400 18.99 -0.65 -0.36
CA LEU A 400 19.29 0.16 0.82
C LEU A 400 18.72 1.56 0.63
N TRP A 401 18.23 2.14 1.71
CA TRP A 401 17.72 3.51 1.71
C TRP A 401 18.09 4.26 2.99
N ASN A 402 18.19 5.58 2.85
CA ASN A 402 18.41 6.53 3.94
C ASN A 402 17.68 7.83 3.59
N ASN A 403 16.40 7.91 3.96
CA ASN A 403 15.54 9.02 3.53
C ASN A 403 16.03 10.37 4.08
N ARG A 404 16.60 10.39 5.28
CA ARG A 404 17.09 11.61 5.93
C ARG A 404 18.47 12.04 5.45
N ARG A 405 19.16 11.19 4.67
CA ARG A 405 20.57 11.38 4.28
C ARG A 405 21.47 11.57 5.51
N ASP A 406 21.18 10.81 6.56
CA ASP A 406 21.97 10.82 7.77
C ASP A 406 23.34 10.18 7.49
N GLU A 407 24.39 10.99 7.46
CA GLU A 407 25.75 10.55 7.12
C GLU A 407 26.36 9.61 8.18
N THR A 408 25.73 9.48 9.34
CA THR A 408 26.18 8.58 10.41
C THR A 408 25.64 7.16 10.25
N ILE A 409 24.65 6.95 9.37
CA ILE A 409 24.14 5.62 9.04
C ILE A 409 25.03 5.03 7.96
N THR A 410 25.71 3.93 8.30
CA THR A 410 26.68 3.28 7.40
C THR A 410 26.26 1.85 7.07
N TYR A 411 26.80 1.31 5.98
CA TYR A 411 26.64 -0.10 5.63
C TYR A 411 27.99 -0.79 5.49
N ARG A 412 27.97 -2.09 5.72
CA ARG A 412 29.03 -3.03 5.35
C ARG A 412 28.40 -4.17 4.56
N TYR A 413 28.95 -4.44 3.39
CA TYR A 413 28.54 -5.51 2.50
C TYR A 413 29.71 -6.46 2.30
N ASN A 414 29.43 -7.76 2.40
CA ASN A 414 30.36 -8.82 2.08
C ASN A 414 29.66 -9.87 1.22
N ASP A 415 30.31 -10.34 0.17
CA ASP A 415 29.94 -11.56 -0.55
C ASP A 415 31.15 -12.48 -0.67
N ALA A 416 30.91 -13.76 -0.44
CA ALA A 416 31.91 -14.80 -0.40
C ALA A 416 31.53 -15.93 -1.36
N TYR A 417 32.47 -16.31 -2.21
CA TYR A 417 32.38 -17.50 -3.04
C TYR A 417 32.90 -18.70 -2.27
N LEU A 418 32.08 -19.74 -2.13
CA LEU A 418 32.44 -20.98 -1.45
C LEU A 418 32.74 -22.08 -2.47
N TYR A 419 34.00 -22.54 -2.48
CA TYR A 419 34.45 -23.69 -3.27
C TYR A 419 34.83 -24.82 -2.31
N PHE A 420 34.21 -26.00 -2.46
CA PHE A 420 34.48 -27.16 -1.59
C PHE A 420 34.49 -26.86 -0.07
N GLY A 421 33.63 -25.94 0.39
CA GLY A 421 33.48 -25.59 1.81
C GLY A 421 34.51 -24.61 2.36
N PHE A 422 35.38 -24.04 1.53
CA PHE A 422 36.26 -22.92 1.88
C PHE A 422 35.95 -21.68 1.03
N VAL A 423 36.28 -20.50 1.56
CA VAL A 423 36.10 -19.23 0.88
C VAL A 423 37.22 -19.05 -0.15
N ASP A 424 36.87 -19.02 -1.43
CA ASP A 424 37.83 -18.81 -2.53
C ASP A 424 38.12 -17.32 -2.74
N SER A 425 37.08 -16.50 -2.67
CA SER A 425 37.17 -15.05 -2.81
C SER A 425 36.12 -14.35 -1.95
N VAL A 426 36.50 -13.21 -1.38
CA VAL A 426 35.60 -12.30 -0.68
C VAL A 426 35.64 -10.95 -1.37
N HIS A 427 34.47 -10.39 -1.66
CA HIS A 427 34.34 -8.98 -1.96
C HIS A 427 33.73 -8.27 -0.75
N HIS A 428 34.28 -7.10 -0.44
CA HIS A 428 33.87 -6.28 0.70
C HIS A 428 33.72 -4.83 0.25
N GLN A 429 32.62 -4.22 0.66
CA GLN A 429 32.32 -2.82 0.42
C GLN A 429 31.73 -2.21 1.70
N GLN A 430 32.07 -0.97 1.99
CA GLN A 430 31.48 -0.22 3.10
C GLN A 430 31.34 1.25 2.72
N GLY A 431 30.42 1.95 3.38
CA GLY A 431 30.22 3.38 3.17
C GLY A 431 29.04 3.93 3.94
N ILE A 432 28.70 5.17 3.67
CA ILE A 432 27.47 5.80 4.16
C ILE A 432 26.30 5.21 3.37
N VAL A 433 25.19 4.88 4.05
CA VAL A 433 23.96 4.46 3.36
C VAL A 433 23.45 5.64 2.54
N PRO A 434 23.45 5.57 1.21
CA PRO A 434 22.99 6.66 0.38
C PRO A 434 21.47 6.76 0.45
N ARG A 435 20.90 7.81 -0.15
CA ARG A 435 19.44 7.97 -0.24
C ARG A 435 18.76 6.71 -0.80
N PHE A 436 19.35 6.15 -1.84
CA PHE A 436 18.95 4.90 -2.48
C PHE A 436 20.18 4.26 -3.12
N MET A 437 20.30 2.94 -2.99
CA MET A 437 21.31 2.13 -3.68
C MET A 437 20.84 0.69 -3.77
N THR A 438 21.27 0.04 -4.84
CA THR A 438 21.06 -1.38 -5.06
C THR A 438 22.38 -2.15 -5.02
N PHE A 439 22.33 -3.37 -4.52
CA PHE A 439 23.40 -4.35 -4.68
C PHE A 439 22.83 -5.59 -5.35
N THR A 440 23.53 -6.08 -6.35
CA THR A 440 23.30 -7.40 -6.92
C THR A 440 24.50 -8.27 -6.56
N PRO A 441 24.36 -9.24 -5.64
CA PRO A 441 25.42 -10.18 -5.34
C PRO A 441 25.88 -10.89 -6.61
N LYS A 442 27.18 -10.92 -6.84
CA LYS A 442 27.74 -11.53 -8.05
C LYS A 442 27.76 -13.05 -7.87
N LEU A 443 26.75 -13.73 -8.40
CA LEU A 443 26.77 -15.19 -8.56
C LEU A 443 27.80 -15.53 -9.66
N GLN A 444 28.99 -15.99 -9.29
CA GLN A 444 30.01 -16.41 -10.26
C GLN A 444 29.72 -17.82 -10.79
N THR A 445 29.14 -17.95 -11.99
CA THR A 445 28.95 -19.25 -12.66
C THR A 445 30.25 -19.79 -13.27
N TRP A 446 30.50 -21.09 -13.05
CA TRP A 446 31.64 -21.82 -13.60
C TRP A 446 31.12 -23.08 -14.29
N SER A 447 31.41 -23.22 -15.58
CA SER A 447 31.06 -24.42 -16.35
C SER A 447 32.31 -25.27 -16.57
N HIS A 448 32.22 -26.56 -16.25
CA HIS A 448 33.20 -27.55 -16.69
C HIS A 448 32.66 -28.32 -17.88
N GLY A 449 33.48 -28.47 -18.92
CA GLY A 449 33.08 -29.01 -20.21
C GLY A 449 32.27 -30.31 -20.12
N THR A 450 31.19 -30.38 -20.91
CA THR A 450 30.39 -31.58 -21.27
C THR A 450 29.81 -32.47 -20.16
N ARG A 451 30.03 -32.18 -18.86
CA ARG A 451 29.40 -32.91 -17.75
C ARG A 451 28.92 -31.95 -16.67
N GLY A 452 27.64 -31.61 -16.74
CA GLY A 452 26.82 -31.10 -15.63
C GLY A 452 27.27 -29.80 -14.99
N GLU A 453 26.36 -28.83 -14.89
CA GLU A 453 26.55 -27.68 -14.00
C GLU A 453 26.65 -28.20 -12.56
N HIS A 454 27.81 -28.01 -11.92
CA HIS A 454 27.97 -28.29 -10.49
C HIS A 454 27.55 -27.05 -9.70
N VAL A 455 26.64 -27.28 -8.74
CA VAL A 455 26.06 -26.29 -7.83
C VAL A 455 27.12 -25.46 -7.11
N GLN A 456 26.88 -24.15 -7.06
CA GLN A 456 27.75 -23.15 -6.46
C GLN A 456 27.11 -22.59 -5.19
N ARG A 457 27.92 -22.28 -4.17
CA ARG A 457 27.44 -21.64 -2.95
C ARG A 457 27.98 -20.22 -2.88
N THR A 458 27.09 -19.25 -2.99
CA THR A 458 27.41 -17.84 -2.72
C THR A 458 26.72 -17.45 -1.41
N GLN A 459 27.50 -16.92 -0.48
CA GLN A 459 27.00 -16.35 0.76
C GLN A 459 27.22 -14.85 0.72
N TRP A 460 26.19 -14.08 1.04
CA TRP A 460 26.31 -12.64 1.16
C TRP A 460 25.71 -12.13 2.46
N HIS A 461 26.22 -10.99 2.92
CA HIS A 461 25.88 -10.36 4.17
C HIS A 461 25.87 -8.83 4.00
N VAL A 462 24.73 -8.19 4.23
CA VAL A 462 24.65 -6.73 4.38
C VAL A 462 24.30 -6.40 5.81
N GLN A 463 25.06 -5.46 6.37
CA GLN A 463 24.87 -4.91 7.69
C GLN A 463 24.67 -3.41 7.57
N ILE A 464 23.59 -2.88 8.17
CA ILE A 464 23.41 -1.44 8.39
C ILE A 464 23.70 -1.13 9.85
N ASP A 465 24.59 -0.17 10.05
CA ASP A 465 24.97 0.37 11.34
C ASP A 465 24.27 1.72 11.56
N TYR A 466 23.34 1.73 12.52
CA TYR A 466 22.61 2.93 12.95
C TYR A 466 23.36 3.54 14.13
N HIS A 467 24.17 4.56 13.85
CA HIS A 467 25.04 5.19 14.84
C HIS A 467 25.93 4.13 15.54
N ASN A 468 25.89 4.06 16.88
CA ASN A 468 26.65 3.13 17.70
C ASN A 468 25.79 2.00 18.31
N LEU A 469 24.53 1.83 17.89
CA LEU A 469 23.54 1.08 18.66
C LEU A 469 23.43 -0.40 18.34
N ALA A 470 23.18 -0.74 17.07
CA ALA A 470 22.98 -2.11 16.64
C ALA A 470 23.00 -2.21 15.13
N THR A 471 23.15 -3.46 14.70
CA THR A 471 23.25 -3.86 13.31
C THR A 471 21.95 -4.52 12.87
N VAL A 472 21.39 -4.06 11.75
CA VAL A 472 20.44 -4.86 10.99
C VAL A 472 21.20 -5.66 9.96
N VAL A 473 21.16 -6.99 10.09
CA VAL A 473 21.78 -7.93 9.14
C VAL A 473 20.72 -8.51 8.22
N GLU A 474 20.98 -8.46 6.92
CA GLU A 474 20.39 -9.36 5.92
C GLU A 474 21.47 -10.35 5.49
N GLU A 475 21.17 -11.65 5.60
CA GLU A 475 22.07 -12.73 5.22
C GLU A 475 21.30 -13.76 4.42
N TYR A 476 21.89 -14.22 3.32
CA TYR A 476 21.33 -15.30 2.53
C TYR A 476 22.42 -16.27 2.11
N LEU A 477 22.04 -17.54 2.13
CA LEU A 477 22.86 -18.67 1.72
C LEU A 477 22.12 -19.36 0.58
N GLU A 478 22.50 -19.04 -0.65
CA GLU A 478 21.92 -19.72 -1.80
C GLU A 478 22.51 -21.13 -1.90
N GLN A 479 21.64 -22.12 -1.75
CA GLN A 479 21.95 -23.52 -2.04
C GLN A 479 21.11 -23.92 -3.25
N THR A 480 21.69 -23.89 -4.44
CA THR A 480 21.07 -24.57 -5.59
C THR A 480 21.07 -26.08 -5.30
N PRO A 481 20.02 -26.84 -5.63
CA PRO A 481 19.96 -28.28 -5.38
C PRO A 481 20.96 -29.12 -6.18
#